data_AF-A0A9D1JGE2-F1
#
_entry.id   AF-A0A9D1JGE2-F1
#
_cell.length_a   1.000
_cell.length_b   1.000
_cell.length_c   1.000
_cell.angle_alpha   90.00
_cell.angle_beta   90.00
_cell.angle_gamma   90.00
#
_symmetry.space_group_name_H-M   'P 1'
#
loop_
_entity.id
_entity.type
_entity.pdbx_description
1 polymer ?
#
loop_
_entity_poly.entity_id
_entity_poly.type
_entity_poly.pdbx_seq_one_letter_code
_entity_poly.pdbx_strand_id
1 'polypeptide(L)'
;MNTPNKLTMLRVILIPFFVFFMLSSVAGEAGKWIALAIFVVASLTDTLDGYLARRDNLVTNFGKFMDPLADKLLVCSAMICLVEMGRLSAWIVIIIIGREFIISGFRLIASDNGIVIAASYWGKIKTVCQMIMIILLIADLGSSFAVAEQILIYLSLALTVISLADYLYKNRQVLSMQD
;
A
#
# COMPACT_ATOMS: atom_id res chain seq x y z
N MET A 1 -21.36 4.70 -13.74
CA MET A 1 -20.09 4.68 -12.99
C MET A 1 -19.83 6.05 -12.42
N ASN A 2 -19.76 6.18 -11.09
CA ASN A 2 -19.51 7.45 -10.40
C ASN A 2 -18.05 7.89 -10.60
N THR A 3 -17.77 9.18 -10.45
CA THR A 3 -16.43 9.78 -10.58
C THR A 3 -15.36 9.07 -9.73
N PRO A 4 -15.62 8.68 -8.46
CA PRO A 4 -14.67 7.92 -7.66
C PRO A 4 -14.30 6.57 -8.28
N ASN A 5 -15.29 5.77 -8.71
CA ASN A 5 -15.04 4.46 -9.33
C ASN A 5 -14.21 4.56 -10.63
N LYS A 6 -14.30 5.66 -11.37
CA LYS A 6 -13.45 5.90 -12.55
C LYS A 6 -11.99 6.10 -12.16
N LEU A 7 -11.72 6.79 -11.05
CA LEU A 7 -10.38 7.00 -10.52
C LEU A 7 -9.77 5.69 -10.00
N THR A 8 -10.55 4.87 -9.30
CA THR A 8 -10.12 3.53 -8.87
C THR A 8 -9.74 2.65 -10.06
N MET A 9 -10.60 2.60 -11.09
CA MET A 9 -10.34 1.82 -12.31
C MET A 9 -9.11 2.34 -13.06
N LEU A 10 -8.94 3.66 -13.13
CA LEU A 10 -7.73 4.26 -13.69
C LEU A 10 -6.49 3.79 -12.91
N ARG A 11 -6.52 3.77 -11.58
CA ARG A 11 -5.40 3.27 -10.76
C ARG A 11 -5.06 1.82 -11.10
N VAL A 12 -6.05 0.95 -11.17
CA VAL A 12 -5.84 -0.47 -11.52
C VAL A 12 -5.18 -0.59 -12.90
N ILE A 13 -5.61 0.24 -13.86
CA ILE A 13 -5.02 0.28 -15.20
C ILE A 13 -3.58 0.82 -15.18
N LEU A 14 -3.28 1.80 -14.31
CA LEU A 14 -1.94 2.39 -14.18
C LEU A 14 -0.90 1.44 -13.60
N ILE A 15 -1.30 0.43 -12.81
CA ILE A 15 -0.37 -0.52 -12.16
C ILE A 15 0.49 -1.28 -13.20
N PRO A 16 -0.06 -1.91 -14.26
CA PRO A 16 0.74 -2.50 -15.33
C PRO A 16 1.74 -1.54 -15.98
N PHE A 17 1.34 -0.29 -16.24
CA PHE A 17 2.25 0.72 -16.80
C PHE A 17 3.37 1.07 -15.82
N PHE A 18 3.03 1.22 -14.54
CA PHE A 18 4.00 1.44 -13.48
C PHE A 18 5.04 0.31 -13.44
N VAL A 19 4.60 -0.95 -13.42
CA VAL A 19 5.50 -2.13 -13.43
C VAL A 19 6.35 -2.15 -14.70
N PHE A 20 5.74 -1.86 -15.85
CA PHE A 20 6.46 -1.79 -17.13
C PHE A 20 7.58 -0.74 -17.08
N PHE A 21 7.30 0.49 -16.65
CA PHE A 21 8.34 1.53 -16.57
C PHE A 21 9.38 1.30 -15.47
N MET A 22 9.04 0.57 -14.41
CA MET A 22 10.00 0.18 -13.37
C MET A 22 11.01 -0.86 -13.86
N LEU A 23 10.55 -1.86 -14.63
CA LEU A 23 11.38 -3.01 -15.02
C LEU A 23 11.95 -2.90 -16.44
N SER A 24 11.33 -2.09 -17.29
CA SER A 24 11.75 -1.94 -18.68
C SER A 24 12.85 -0.89 -18.82
N SER A 25 13.91 -1.23 -19.54
CA SER A 25 14.97 -0.29 -19.93
C SER A 25 14.57 0.60 -21.11
N VAL A 26 13.35 0.47 -21.66
CA VAL A 26 12.89 1.16 -22.88
C VAL A 26 12.95 2.69 -22.76
N ALA A 27 12.75 3.24 -21.57
CA ALA A 27 12.77 4.68 -21.32
C ALA A 27 14.13 5.20 -20.79
N GLY A 28 15.15 4.33 -20.68
CA GLY A 28 16.45 4.69 -20.09
C GLY A 28 16.31 5.31 -18.69
N GLU A 29 17.10 6.36 -18.42
CA GLU A 29 17.04 7.08 -17.12
C GLU A 29 15.71 7.79 -16.86
N ALA A 30 14.91 8.08 -17.89
CA ALA A 30 13.59 8.68 -17.71
C ALA A 30 12.56 7.69 -17.15
N GLY A 31 12.79 6.39 -17.33
CA GLY A 31 11.87 5.33 -16.87
C GLY A 31 11.57 5.39 -15.38
N LYS A 32 12.61 5.60 -14.54
CA LYS A 32 12.43 5.73 -13.09
C LYS A 32 11.57 6.93 -12.70
N TRP A 33 11.73 8.07 -13.38
CA TRP A 33 10.97 9.28 -13.09
C TRP A 33 9.51 9.17 -13.56
N ILE A 34 9.27 8.48 -14.68
CA ILE A 34 7.91 8.16 -15.14
C ILE A 34 7.23 7.21 -14.15
N ALA A 35 7.90 6.14 -13.73
CA ALA A 35 7.38 5.22 -12.73
C ALA A 35 7.08 5.92 -11.40
N LEU A 36 7.98 6.79 -10.94
CA LEU A 36 7.78 7.61 -9.74
C LEU A 36 6.55 8.50 -9.87
N ALA A 37 6.40 9.19 -11.00
CA ALA A 37 5.25 10.05 -11.27
C ALA A 37 3.94 9.25 -11.27
N ILE A 38 3.92 8.08 -11.92
CA ILE A 38 2.74 7.20 -11.92
C ILE A 38 2.41 6.76 -10.49
N PHE A 39 3.40 6.33 -9.70
CA PHE A 39 3.19 5.90 -8.33
C PHE A 39 2.62 7.02 -7.45
N VAL A 40 3.21 8.22 -7.51
CA VAL A 40 2.75 9.39 -6.74
C VAL A 40 1.33 9.80 -7.15
N VAL A 41 1.04 9.90 -8.45
CA VAL A 41 -0.29 10.25 -8.95
C VAL A 41 -1.32 9.19 -8.56
N ALA A 42 -0.99 7.91 -8.70
CA ALA A 42 -1.84 6.79 -8.32
C ALA A 42 -2.14 6.79 -6.80
N SER A 43 -1.17 7.15 -5.98
CA SER A 43 -1.32 7.24 -4.51
C SER A 43 -2.13 8.45 -4.08
N LEU A 44 -1.91 9.62 -4.70
CA LEU A 44 -2.67 10.83 -4.39
C LEU A 44 -4.13 10.71 -4.83
N THR A 45 -4.39 10.08 -5.98
CA THR A 45 -5.76 9.87 -6.45
C THR A 45 -6.60 9.01 -5.50
N ASP A 46 -5.99 8.13 -4.68
CA ASP A 46 -6.68 7.35 -3.62
C ASP A 46 -7.14 8.21 -2.44
N THR A 47 -6.32 9.17 -2.06
CA THR A 47 -6.75 10.10 -1.01
C THR A 47 -7.90 10.99 -1.49
N LEU A 48 -7.89 11.35 -2.78
CA LEU A 48 -8.88 12.21 -3.40
C LEU A 48 -10.20 11.50 -3.70
N ASP A 49 -10.19 10.27 -4.23
CA ASP A 49 -11.41 9.52 -4.51
C ASP A 49 -12.17 9.17 -3.20
N GLY A 50 -11.45 8.78 -2.15
CA GLY A 50 -12.02 8.53 -0.82
C GLY A 50 -12.55 9.79 -0.16
N TYR A 51 -11.93 10.96 -0.40
CA TYR A 51 -12.46 12.24 0.05
C TYR A 51 -13.76 12.63 -0.69
N LEU A 52 -13.74 12.58 -2.03
CA LEU A 52 -14.89 12.92 -2.86
C LEU A 52 -16.08 11.98 -2.65
N ALA A 53 -15.83 10.67 -2.55
CA ALA A 53 -16.88 9.68 -2.29
C ALA A 53 -17.59 9.93 -0.95
N ARG A 54 -16.84 10.29 0.09
CA ARG A 54 -17.40 10.63 1.42
C ARG A 54 -18.12 11.97 1.43
N ARG A 55 -17.57 12.98 0.75
CA ARG A 55 -18.18 14.33 0.70
C ARG A 55 -19.48 14.34 -0.08
N ASP A 56 -19.50 13.64 -1.22
CA ASP A 56 -20.63 13.69 -2.15
C ASP A 56 -21.64 12.54 -1.91
N ASN A 57 -21.47 11.73 -0.84
CA ASN A 57 -22.28 10.54 -0.53
C ASN A 57 -22.39 9.52 -1.68
N LEU A 58 -21.43 9.53 -2.62
CA LEU A 58 -21.41 8.66 -3.81
C LEU A 58 -20.73 7.32 -3.54
N VAL A 59 -20.88 6.81 -2.32
CA VAL A 59 -20.23 5.58 -1.85
C VAL A 59 -20.91 4.36 -2.48
N THR A 60 -20.18 3.64 -3.33
CA THR A 60 -20.69 2.41 -3.96
C THR A 60 -20.05 1.17 -3.33
N ASN A 61 -20.77 0.03 -3.34
CA ASN A 61 -20.23 -1.25 -2.85
C ASN A 61 -19.02 -1.71 -3.67
N PHE A 62 -19.02 -1.44 -4.98
CA PHE A 62 -17.89 -1.73 -5.85
C PHE A 62 -16.65 -0.90 -5.50
N GLY A 63 -16.79 0.43 -5.33
CA GLY A 63 -15.67 1.30 -4.94
C GLY A 63 -15.09 0.89 -3.57
N LYS A 64 -15.95 0.67 -2.57
CA LYS A 64 -15.56 0.17 -1.24
C LYS A 64 -14.67 -1.08 -1.27
N PHE A 65 -14.88 -1.96 -2.23
CA PHE A 65 -14.09 -3.18 -2.40
C PHE A 65 -12.84 -2.96 -3.26
N MET A 66 -12.97 -2.19 -4.34
CA MET A 66 -11.89 -1.97 -5.31
C MET A 66 -10.82 -1.01 -4.79
N ASP A 67 -11.15 0.02 -4.01
CA ASP A 67 -10.17 1.00 -3.53
C ASP A 67 -9.10 0.32 -2.64
N PRO A 68 -9.48 -0.47 -1.60
CA PRO A 68 -8.49 -1.16 -0.77
C PRO A 68 -7.75 -2.28 -1.49
N LEU A 69 -8.30 -2.80 -2.59
CA LEU A 69 -7.64 -3.80 -3.42
C LEU A 69 -6.58 -3.13 -4.30
N ALA A 70 -6.95 -2.07 -5.01
CA ALA A 70 -6.07 -1.33 -5.91
C ALA A 70 -4.89 -0.69 -5.17
N ASP A 71 -5.13 -0.13 -3.97
CA ASP A 71 -4.09 0.41 -3.10
C ASP A 71 -3.03 -0.66 -2.75
N LYS A 72 -3.46 -1.82 -2.24
CA LYS A 72 -2.54 -2.91 -1.90
C LYS A 72 -1.81 -3.45 -3.11
N LEU A 73 -2.48 -3.59 -4.25
CA LEU A 73 -1.85 -4.07 -5.47
C LEU A 73 -0.75 -3.11 -5.95
N LEU A 74 -0.99 -1.80 -5.91
CA LEU A 74 0.01 -0.80 -6.29
C LEU A 74 1.24 -0.89 -5.38
N VAL A 75 1.03 -0.89 -4.06
CA VAL A 75 2.11 -0.93 -3.05
C VAL A 75 2.88 -2.25 -3.12
N CYS A 76 2.20 -3.39 -3.27
CA CYS A 76 2.84 -4.69 -3.43
C CYS A 76 3.65 -4.76 -4.72
N SER A 77 3.09 -4.29 -5.84
CA SER A 77 3.78 -4.27 -7.13
C SER A 77 5.06 -3.44 -7.07
N ALA A 78 5.02 -2.27 -6.42
CA ALA A 78 6.19 -1.43 -6.22
C ALA A 78 7.28 -2.13 -5.40
N MET A 79 6.93 -2.75 -4.28
CA MET A 79 7.91 -3.48 -3.46
C MET A 79 8.50 -4.69 -4.20
N ILE A 80 7.70 -5.42 -4.96
CA ILE A 80 8.18 -6.56 -5.77
C ILE A 80 9.17 -6.08 -6.85
N CYS A 81 8.85 -4.98 -7.55
CA CYS A 81 9.77 -4.40 -8.53
C CYS A 81 11.09 -3.96 -7.86
N LEU A 82 11.01 -3.35 -6.68
CA LEU A 82 12.19 -2.94 -5.93
C LEU A 82 13.05 -4.12 -5.45
N VAL A 83 12.46 -5.30 -5.22
CA VAL A 83 13.22 -6.54 -4.96
C VAL A 83 13.97 -6.99 -6.21
N GLU A 84 13.30 -7.02 -7.36
CA GLU A 84 13.92 -7.38 -8.64
C GLU A 84 15.08 -6.45 -9.00
N MET A 85 14.95 -5.15 -8.69
CA MET A 85 16.01 -4.15 -8.88
C MET A 85 17.12 -4.22 -7.82
N GLY A 86 17.06 -5.16 -6.87
CA GLY A 86 18.05 -5.33 -5.81
C GLY A 86 18.03 -4.23 -4.73
N ARG A 87 16.97 -3.41 -4.68
CA ARG A 87 16.82 -2.28 -3.74
C ARG A 87 16.12 -2.68 -2.44
N LEU A 88 15.36 -3.78 -2.45
CA LEU A 88 14.72 -4.34 -1.27
C LEU A 88 15.06 -5.82 -1.12
N SER A 89 15.23 -6.27 0.12
CA SER A 89 15.36 -7.71 0.41
C SER A 89 13.99 -8.40 0.35
N ALA A 90 13.90 -9.51 -0.38
CA ALA A 90 12.66 -10.28 -0.54
C ALA A 90 12.00 -10.66 0.79
N TRP A 91 12.78 -11.05 1.80
CA TRP A 91 12.25 -11.44 3.11
C TRP A 91 11.53 -10.29 3.84
N ILE A 92 11.98 -9.04 3.66
CA ILE A 92 11.33 -7.85 4.23
C ILE A 92 9.97 -7.66 3.56
N VAL A 93 9.95 -7.74 2.22
CA VAL A 93 8.73 -7.59 1.43
C VAL A 93 7.70 -8.67 1.77
N ILE A 94 8.13 -9.92 1.97
CA ILE A 94 7.27 -11.02 2.40
C ILE A 94 6.60 -10.70 3.75
N ILE A 95 7.33 -10.18 4.73
CA ILE A 95 6.77 -9.80 6.04
C ILE A 95 5.74 -8.67 5.88
N ILE A 96 6.06 -7.64 5.10
CA ILE A 96 5.19 -6.49 4.88
C ILE A 96 3.89 -6.90 4.18
N ILE A 97 4.00 -7.65 3.08
CA ILE A 97 2.86 -8.14 2.31
C ILE A 97 2.02 -9.12 3.15
N GLY A 98 2.67 -10.09 3.80
CA GLY A 98 1.99 -11.06 4.66
C GLY A 98 1.15 -10.40 5.75
N ARG A 99 1.71 -9.37 6.41
CA ARG A 99 0.96 -8.57 7.39
C ARG A 99 -0.25 -7.88 6.77
N GLU A 100 -0.14 -7.29 5.57
CA GLU A 100 -1.28 -6.65 4.91
C GLU A 100 -2.41 -7.63 4.62
N PHE A 101 -2.10 -8.84 4.18
CA PHE A 101 -3.08 -9.90 3.98
C PHE A 101 -3.72 -10.36 5.30
N ILE A 102 -2.93 -10.56 6.36
CA ILE A 102 -3.44 -10.98 7.67
C ILE A 102 -4.45 -9.95 8.20
N ILE A 103 -4.09 -8.67 8.23
CA ILE A 103 -4.98 -7.61 8.75
C ILE A 103 -6.25 -7.47 7.89
N SER A 104 -6.12 -7.64 6.58
CA SER A 104 -7.25 -7.58 5.65
C SER A 104 -8.21 -8.75 5.84
N GLY A 105 -7.68 -9.98 5.91
CA GLY A 105 -8.46 -11.18 6.13
C GLY A 105 -9.14 -11.16 7.50
N PHE A 106 -8.44 -10.70 8.53
CA PHE A 106 -9.00 -10.53 9.86
C PHE A 106 -10.20 -9.58 9.87
N ARG A 107 -10.06 -8.43 9.20
CA ARG A 107 -11.14 -7.44 9.10
C ARG A 107 -12.32 -7.95 8.29
N LEU A 108 -12.07 -8.78 7.27
CA LEU A 108 -13.12 -9.42 6.49
C LEU A 108 -13.96 -10.35 7.36
N ILE A 109 -13.31 -11.26 8.09
CA ILE A 109 -13.97 -12.20 9.00
C ILE A 109 -14.75 -11.45 10.10
N ALA A 110 -14.16 -10.39 10.68
CA ALA A 110 -14.83 -9.58 11.69
C ALA A 110 -16.08 -8.88 11.14
N SER A 111 -15.99 -8.35 9.92
CA SER A 111 -17.11 -7.68 9.24
C SER A 111 -18.26 -8.65 8.96
N ASP A 112 -17.96 -9.91 8.60
CA ASP A 112 -18.98 -10.94 8.39
C ASP A 112 -19.73 -11.29 9.69
N ASN A 113 -19.06 -11.13 10.84
CA ASN A 113 -19.65 -11.29 12.17
C ASN A 113 -20.26 -9.99 12.74
N GLY A 114 -20.41 -8.95 11.93
CA GLY A 114 -20.99 -7.66 12.33
C GLY A 114 -20.08 -6.79 13.22
N ILE A 115 -18.81 -7.16 13.40
CA ILE A 115 -17.84 -6.43 14.22
C ILE A 115 -16.98 -5.54 13.34
N VAL A 116 -17.12 -4.22 13.51
CA VAL A 116 -16.33 -3.24 12.77
C VAL A 116 -15.03 -2.95 13.52
N ILE A 117 -13.91 -3.44 12.99
CA ILE A 117 -12.59 -3.18 13.58
C ILE A 117 -11.97 -1.91 12.97
N ALA A 118 -11.72 -0.93 13.82
CA ALA A 118 -11.05 0.31 13.44
C ALA A 118 -9.56 0.10 13.09
N ALA A 119 -9.03 0.95 12.22
CA ALA A 119 -7.61 0.96 11.89
C ALA A 119 -6.76 1.39 13.09
N SER A 120 -5.67 0.65 13.38
CA SER A 120 -4.74 1.01 14.45
C SER A 120 -3.90 2.24 14.07
N TYR A 121 -3.55 3.05 15.09
CA TYR A 121 -2.67 4.21 14.91
C TYR A 121 -1.32 3.81 14.31
N TRP A 122 -0.72 2.72 14.81
CA TRP A 122 0.50 2.13 14.26
C TRP A 122 0.34 1.71 12.80
N GLY A 123 -0.84 1.23 12.40
CA GLY A 123 -1.13 0.92 11.00
C GLY A 123 -1.07 2.15 10.09
N LYS A 124 -1.59 3.29 10.54
CA LYS A 124 -1.55 4.55 9.78
C LYS A 124 -0.12 5.08 9.61
N ILE A 125 0.66 5.12 10.69
CA ILE A 125 2.07 5.55 10.64
C ILE A 125 2.86 4.62 9.72
N LYS A 126 2.66 3.31 9.85
CA LYS A 126 3.30 2.32 8.98
C LYS A 126 3.06 2.64 7.51
N THR A 127 1.81 2.87 7.11
CA THR A 127 1.48 3.19 5.72
C THR A 127 2.20 4.45 5.26
N VAL A 128 2.21 5.54 6.05
CA VAL A 128 2.92 6.78 5.66
C VAL A 128 4.42 6.52 5.48
N CYS A 129 5.06 5.84 6.43
CA CYS A 129 6.48 5.50 6.34
C CYS A 129 6.77 4.61 5.11
N GLN A 130 5.91 3.65 4.82
CA GLN A 130 6.04 2.74 3.69
C GLN A 130 5.92 3.46 2.35
N MET A 131 4.98 4.42 2.22
CA MET A 131 4.84 5.21 1.01
C MET A 131 6.07 6.10 0.77
N ILE A 132 6.58 6.75 1.81
CA ILE A 132 7.81 7.57 1.73
C ILE A 132 9.01 6.70 1.34
N MET A 133 9.14 5.51 1.96
CA MET A 133 10.18 4.54 1.63
C MET A 133 10.15 4.17 0.14
N ILE A 134 8.98 3.80 -0.40
CA ILE A 134 8.85 3.42 -1.82
C ILE A 134 9.22 4.58 -2.74
N ILE A 135 8.73 5.79 -2.44
CA ILE A 135 9.04 7.00 -3.24
C ILE A 135 10.55 7.26 -3.30
N LEU A 136 11.24 7.20 -2.16
CA LEU A 136 12.68 7.44 -2.11
C LEU A 136 13.47 6.35 -2.85
N LEU A 137 13.10 5.09 -2.67
CA LEU A 137 13.77 3.96 -3.33
C LEU A 137 13.57 3.98 -4.86
N ILE A 138 12.42 4.42 -5.35
CA ILE A 138 12.18 4.59 -6.80
C ILE A 138 12.96 5.80 -7.34
N ALA A 139 13.00 6.91 -6.60
CA ALA A 139 13.69 8.12 -7.04
C ALA A 139 15.20 7.91 -7.22
N ASP A 140 15.80 7.07 -6.37
CA ASP A 140 17.22 6.72 -6.40
C ASP A 140 18.09 7.98 -6.48
N LEU A 141 18.03 8.78 -5.41
CA LEU A 141 18.66 10.11 -5.33
C LEU A 141 20.18 10.06 -5.08
N GLY A 142 20.78 8.87 -5.18
CA GLY A 142 22.21 8.64 -5.02
C GLY A 142 22.65 8.33 -3.58
N SER A 143 23.96 8.15 -3.41
CA SER A 143 24.57 7.61 -2.19
C SER A 143 24.31 8.44 -0.93
N SER A 144 24.09 9.75 -1.05
CA SER A 144 23.77 10.65 0.07
C SER A 144 22.48 10.26 0.79
N PHE A 145 21.55 9.58 0.10
CA PHE A 145 20.27 9.14 0.66
C PHE A 145 20.25 7.68 1.09
N ALA A 146 21.30 6.90 0.81
CA ALA A 146 21.35 5.46 1.10
C ALA A 146 21.12 5.14 2.58
N VAL A 147 21.63 5.97 3.50
CA VAL A 147 21.40 5.80 4.95
C VAL A 147 19.93 6.05 5.29
N ALA A 148 19.32 7.08 4.70
CA ALA A 148 17.91 7.39 4.92
C ALA A 148 16.99 6.30 4.37
N GLU A 149 17.29 5.77 3.18
CA GLU A 149 16.60 4.64 2.57
C GLU A 149 16.65 3.42 3.51
N GLN A 150 17.84 3.06 4.00
CA GLN A 150 18.02 1.91 4.90
C GLN A 150 17.27 2.09 6.22
N ILE A 151 17.32 3.28 6.81
CA ILE A 151 16.54 3.61 8.02
C ILE A 151 15.05 3.43 7.75
N LEU A 152 14.55 3.93 6.62
CA LEU A 152 13.12 3.82 6.27
C LEU A 152 12.69 2.38 6.02
N ILE A 153 13.55 1.55 5.41
CA ILE A 153 13.28 0.12 5.21
C ILE A 153 13.06 -0.58 6.56
N TYR A 154 14.02 -0.46 7.48
CA TYR A 154 13.92 -1.10 8.79
C TYR A 154 12.84 -0.48 9.66
N LEU A 155 12.60 0.83 9.56
CA LEU A 155 11.51 1.50 10.26
C LEU A 155 10.15 0.98 9.77
N SER A 156 9.96 0.86 8.45
CA SER A 156 8.74 0.31 7.83
C SER A 156 8.51 -1.13 8.26
N LEU A 157 9.57 -1.94 8.30
CA LEU A 157 9.52 -3.31 8.82
C LEU A 157 9.14 -3.36 10.30
N ALA A 158 9.80 -2.58 11.15
CA ALA A 158 9.52 -2.53 12.58
C ALA A 158 8.08 -2.10 12.85
N LEU A 159 7.62 -1.02 12.20
CA LEU A 159 6.24 -0.55 12.28
C LEU A 159 5.24 -1.60 11.79
N THR A 160 5.58 -2.38 10.76
CA THR A 160 4.77 -3.50 10.27
C THR A 160 4.56 -4.55 11.35
N VAL A 161 5.62 -4.97 12.03
CA VAL A 161 5.56 -5.97 13.10
C VAL A 161 4.81 -5.43 14.32
N ILE A 162 5.15 -4.21 14.78
CA ILE A 162 4.50 -3.55 15.92
C ILE A 162 3.00 -3.40 15.67
N SER A 163 2.63 -2.92 14.49
CA SER A 163 1.23 -2.71 14.14
C SER A 163 0.43 -4.00 14.00
N LEU A 164 1.06 -5.10 13.57
CA LEU A 164 0.44 -6.42 13.56
C LEU A 164 0.17 -6.90 14.99
N ALA A 165 1.18 -6.83 15.86
CA ALA A 165 1.05 -7.22 17.26
C ALA A 165 -0.02 -6.39 17.99
N ASP A 166 0.00 -5.07 17.84
CA ASP A 166 -1.01 -4.16 18.42
C ASP A 166 -2.42 -4.50 17.92
N TYR A 167 -2.56 -4.79 16.64
CA TYR A 167 -3.87 -5.12 16.05
C TYR A 167 -4.41 -6.46 16.57
N LEU A 168 -3.57 -7.50 16.61
CA LEU A 168 -3.96 -8.80 17.14
C LEU A 168 -4.28 -8.73 18.64
N TYR A 169 -3.49 -8.01 19.42
CA TYR A 169 -3.70 -7.87 20.85
C TYR A 169 -5.02 -7.16 21.19
N LYS A 170 -5.33 -6.06 20.49
CA LYS A 170 -6.57 -5.30 20.68
C LYS A 170 -7.81 -6.05 20.24
N ASN A 171 -7.70 -6.87 19.20
CA ASN A 171 -8.83 -7.58 18.61
C ASN A 171 -8.86 -9.07 18.94
N ARG A 172 -8.12 -9.50 19.97
CA ARG A 172 -8.07 -10.90 20.43
C ARG A 172 -9.43 -11.50 20.79
N GLN A 173 -10.38 -10.66 21.18
CA GLN A 173 -11.74 -11.08 21.50
C GLN A 173 -12.52 -11.55 20.27
N VAL A 174 -12.19 -11.01 19.08
CA VAL A 174 -12.78 -11.44 17.81
C VAL A 174 -12.25 -12.83 17.39
N LEU A 175 -11.01 -13.16 17.77
CA LEU A 175 -10.45 -14.51 17.56
C LEU A 175 -11.12 -15.57 18.42
N SER A 176 -11.58 -15.22 19.61
CA SER A 176 -12.26 -16.14 20.53
C SER A 176 -13.77 -16.31 20.26
N MET A 177 -14.31 -15.66 19.22
CA MET A 177 -15.73 -15.74 18.85
C MET A 177 -16.03 -16.82 17.80
N GLN A 178 -15.05 -17.70 17.50
CA GLN A 178 -15.19 -18.79 16.53
C GLN A 178 -15.81 -20.08 17.12
N ASP A 179 -16.38 -20.02 18.33
CA ASP A 179 -17.08 -21.14 18.98
C ASP A 179 -18.60 -21.11 18.71
#